data_AF-A0A3B1ASQ8-F1
#
_entry.id   AF-A0A3B1ASQ8-F1
#
_cell.length_a   1.000
_cell.length_b   1.000
_cell.length_c   1.000
_cell.angle_alpha   90.00
_cell.angle_beta   90.00
_cell.angle_gamma   90.00
#
_symmetry.space_group_name_H-M   'P 1'
#
loop_
_entity.id
_entity.type
_entity.pdbx_description
1 polymer ?
#
loop_
_entity_poly.entity_id
_entity_poly.type
_entity_poly.pdbx_seq_one_letter_code
_entity_poly.pdbx_strand_id
1 'polypeptide(L)'
;MNRYFNIIVLILAVSFILPVVAEDLGGAVTLDKKEKTWWEKRKDMQPDLYYPHKIHMDTMKKKGDSCMLCHTFMKNEMVESTLLKKITRIANEPGKAICHECHVLNISAPSRCNLCHQNIDTITPESHHYNYKYNHAEDSRVDESECRRCHIDISFCSDCHFRRDTGQRKVHTVAYLNSHGLDARFDSASCGRCHNASYCSDCHRSLP
;
A
#
# COMPACT_ATOMS: atom_id res chain seq x y z
N MET A 1 -15.20 -89.78 -14.52
CA MET A 1 -15.51 -89.72 -15.96
C MET A 1 -14.54 -88.74 -16.60
N ASN A 2 -13.41 -89.23 -17.12
CA ASN A 2 -13.11 -89.41 -18.56
C ASN A 2 -13.04 -88.08 -19.33
N ARG A 3 -11.85 -87.55 -19.65
CA ARG A 3 -10.90 -87.93 -20.74
C ARG A 3 -11.37 -87.52 -22.15
N TYR A 4 -10.65 -86.53 -22.69
CA TYR A 4 -10.15 -86.35 -24.07
C TYR A 4 -11.08 -86.01 -25.26
N PHE A 5 -10.62 -84.96 -25.98
CA PHE A 5 -10.29 -84.85 -27.42
C PHE A 5 -11.19 -84.11 -28.45
N ASN A 6 -10.51 -83.16 -29.14
CA ASN A 6 -10.63 -82.64 -30.53
C ASN A 6 -11.89 -81.85 -30.93
N ILE A 7 -11.78 -80.71 -31.65
CA ILE A 7 -11.36 -80.61 -33.06
C ILE A 7 -10.73 -79.24 -33.39
N ILE A 8 -9.69 -79.29 -34.24
CA ILE A 8 -8.97 -78.19 -34.90
C ILE A 8 -9.85 -77.56 -35.99
N VAL A 9 -9.91 -76.22 -36.06
CA VAL A 9 -10.35 -75.50 -37.26
C VAL A 9 -9.31 -74.43 -37.61
N LEU A 10 -8.66 -74.63 -38.76
CA LEU A 10 -7.82 -73.66 -39.46
C LEU A 10 -8.69 -72.48 -39.92
N ILE A 11 -8.27 -71.24 -39.67
CA ILE A 11 -8.64 -70.10 -40.52
C ILE A 11 -7.38 -69.32 -40.90
N LEU A 12 -7.26 -69.17 -42.21
CA LEU A 12 -6.18 -68.65 -43.02
C LEU A 12 -5.85 -67.18 -42.73
N ALA A 13 -4.55 -66.89 -42.74
CA ALA A 13 -3.99 -65.54 -42.77
C ALA A 13 -4.36 -64.82 -44.08
N VAL A 14 -4.95 -63.63 -43.96
CA VAL A 14 -5.00 -62.64 -45.04
C VAL A 14 -4.28 -61.39 -44.55
N SER A 15 -3.09 -61.19 -45.09
CA SER A 15 -2.23 -60.02 -44.86
C SER A 15 -2.91 -58.77 -45.41
N PHE A 16 -3.41 -57.90 -44.52
CA PHE A 16 -3.74 -56.52 -44.87
C PHE A 16 -2.55 -55.63 -44.51
N ILE A 17 -1.80 -55.21 -45.54
CA ILE A 17 -0.77 -54.18 -45.42
C ILE A 17 -1.51 -52.84 -45.35
N LEU A 18 -1.60 -52.25 -44.16
CA LEU A 18 -1.97 -50.83 -44.01
C LEU A 18 -0.70 -49.98 -44.08
N PRO A 19 -0.74 -48.82 -44.76
CA PRO A 19 0.42 -47.94 -44.86
C PRO A 19 0.69 -47.30 -43.50
N VAL A 20 1.92 -47.44 -43.02
CA VAL A 20 2.43 -46.69 -41.86
C VAL A 20 2.45 -45.21 -42.23
N VAL A 21 1.52 -44.44 -41.68
CA VAL A 21 1.66 -42.97 -41.61
C VAL A 21 2.60 -42.71 -40.43
N ALA A 22 3.77 -42.14 -40.72
CA ALA A 22 4.65 -41.62 -39.71
C ALA A 22 3.98 -40.39 -39.07
N GLU A 23 3.34 -40.58 -37.92
CA GLU A 23 2.97 -39.48 -37.06
C GLU A 23 4.25 -38.93 -36.43
N ASP A 24 4.62 -37.75 -36.90
CA ASP A 24 5.67 -36.90 -36.36
C ASP A 24 5.38 -36.69 -34.86
N LEU A 25 6.08 -37.44 -34.00
CA LEU A 25 6.10 -37.21 -32.56
C LEU A 25 6.89 -35.93 -32.28
N GLY A 26 6.31 -34.81 -32.70
CA GLY A 26 6.61 -33.49 -32.18
C GLY A 26 6.21 -33.45 -30.72
N GLY A 27 7.07 -34.01 -29.86
CA GLY A 27 6.97 -33.86 -28.42
C GLY A 27 6.98 -32.38 -28.09
N ALA A 28 5.80 -31.82 -27.81
CA ALA A 28 5.68 -30.53 -27.19
C ALA A 28 6.43 -30.63 -25.85
N VAL A 29 7.64 -30.07 -25.80
CA VAL A 29 8.33 -29.79 -24.56
C VAL A 29 7.43 -28.81 -23.82
N THR A 30 6.63 -29.33 -22.88
CA THR A 30 5.98 -28.47 -21.90
C THR A 30 7.11 -27.82 -21.14
N LEU A 31 7.36 -26.54 -21.43
CA LEU A 31 8.21 -25.70 -20.61
C LEU A 31 7.59 -25.74 -19.22
N ASP A 32 8.14 -26.58 -18.35
CA ASP A 32 7.74 -26.68 -16.97
C ASP A 32 7.97 -25.30 -16.36
N LYS A 33 6.88 -24.54 -16.21
CA LYS A 33 6.95 -23.20 -15.63
C LYS A 33 7.37 -23.40 -14.19
N LYS A 34 8.66 -23.22 -13.93
CA LYS A 34 9.25 -23.25 -12.59
C LYS A 34 8.30 -22.58 -11.61
N GLU A 35 7.86 -23.32 -10.60
CA GLU A 35 6.90 -22.81 -9.65
C GLU A 35 7.47 -21.58 -8.94
N LYS A 36 6.71 -20.48 -8.95
CA LYS A 36 7.11 -19.23 -8.29
C LYS A 36 7.36 -19.48 -6.81
N THR A 37 8.45 -18.94 -6.31
CA THR A 37 8.76 -18.85 -4.87
C THR A 37 7.68 -18.06 -4.15
N TRP A 38 7.59 -18.24 -2.82
CA TRP A 38 6.66 -17.45 -2.01
C TRP A 38 6.89 -15.93 -2.16
N TRP A 39 8.15 -15.49 -2.28
CA TRP A 39 8.50 -14.08 -2.46
C TRP A 39 8.04 -13.51 -3.80
N GLU A 40 8.16 -14.29 -4.88
CA GLU A 40 7.64 -13.91 -6.21
C GLU A 40 6.12 -13.83 -6.18
N LYS A 41 5.44 -14.82 -5.59
CA LYS A 41 3.99 -14.81 -5.40
C LYS A 41 3.53 -13.62 -4.56
N ARG A 42 4.26 -13.26 -3.49
CA ARG A 42 3.96 -12.08 -2.65
C ARG A 42 4.12 -10.77 -3.41
N LYS A 43 5.20 -10.62 -4.19
CA LYS A 43 5.43 -9.44 -5.03
C LYS A 43 4.29 -9.26 -6.05
N ASP A 44 3.78 -10.34 -6.62
CA ASP A 44 2.62 -10.30 -7.51
C ASP A 44 1.33 -9.86 -6.78
N MET A 45 1.20 -10.20 -5.49
CA MET A 45 0.02 -9.85 -4.67
C MET A 45 0.04 -8.40 -4.15
N GLN A 46 1.21 -7.81 -3.96
CA GLN A 46 1.37 -6.42 -3.53
C GLN A 46 2.38 -5.70 -4.45
N PRO A 47 2.03 -5.49 -5.73
CA PRO A 47 2.96 -4.97 -6.73
C PRO A 47 3.40 -3.53 -6.44
N ASP A 48 2.59 -2.79 -5.69
CA ASP A 48 2.84 -1.40 -5.32
C ASP A 48 3.85 -1.25 -4.17
N LEU A 49 4.09 -2.28 -3.35
CA LEU A 49 4.86 -2.17 -2.12
C LEU A 49 6.33 -2.60 -2.29
N TYR A 50 7.26 -1.66 -2.10
CA TYR A 50 8.69 -1.94 -2.00
C TYR A 50 9.13 -2.12 -0.53
N TYR A 51 9.75 -3.26 -0.21
CA TYR A 51 10.22 -3.57 1.14
C TYR A 51 11.59 -4.29 1.14
N PRO A 52 12.70 -3.58 1.46
CA PRO A 52 14.02 -4.19 1.60
C PRO A 52 14.25 -4.76 3.02
N HIS A 53 14.02 -6.06 3.20
CA HIS A 53 14.09 -6.73 4.51
C HIS A 53 15.45 -6.57 5.22
N LYS A 54 16.58 -6.56 4.50
CA LYS A 54 17.93 -6.45 5.10
C LYS A 54 18.12 -5.13 5.86
N ILE A 55 17.74 -4.01 5.23
CA ILE A 55 17.90 -2.66 5.80
C ILE A 55 17.00 -2.50 7.04
N HIS A 56 15.79 -3.07 6.99
CA HIS A 56 14.87 -3.07 8.13
C HIS A 56 15.46 -3.88 9.29
N MET A 57 16.00 -5.07 9.05
CA MET A 57 16.67 -5.87 10.07
C MET A 57 17.85 -5.15 10.72
N ASP A 58 18.70 -4.49 9.92
CA ASP A 58 19.83 -3.72 10.43
C ASP A 58 19.36 -2.56 11.32
N THR A 59 18.25 -1.92 10.97
CA THR A 59 17.64 -0.83 11.74
C THR A 59 17.01 -1.35 13.04
N MET A 60 16.24 -2.43 12.96
CA MET A 60 15.62 -3.07 14.13
C MET A 60 16.67 -3.53 15.14
N LYS A 61 17.77 -4.15 14.67
CA LYS A 61 18.88 -4.56 15.52
C LYS A 61 19.53 -3.37 16.25
N LYS A 62 19.66 -2.22 15.59
CA LYS A 62 20.20 -0.99 16.20
C LYS A 62 19.25 -0.40 17.25
N LYS A 63 17.93 -0.48 17.03
CA LYS A 63 16.91 0.01 17.96
C LYS A 63 16.61 -0.95 19.11
N GLY A 64 17.06 -2.21 19.02
CA GLY A 64 16.73 -3.26 19.98
C GLY A 64 15.32 -3.82 19.79
N ASP A 65 14.75 -3.65 18.61
CA ASP A 65 13.39 -4.05 18.28
C ASP A 65 13.27 -5.57 18.08
N SER A 66 12.17 -6.14 18.56
CA SER A 66 11.87 -7.58 18.40
C SER A 66 11.41 -7.91 16.99
N CYS A 67 11.78 -9.09 16.48
CA CYS A 67 11.24 -9.66 15.24
C CYS A 67 9.69 -9.73 15.26
N MET A 68 9.11 -9.86 16.46
CA MET A 68 7.68 -9.94 16.66
C MET A 68 6.95 -8.63 16.36
N LEU A 69 7.65 -7.50 16.23
CA LEU A 69 7.04 -6.26 15.75
C LEU A 69 6.51 -6.39 14.32
N CYS A 70 7.11 -7.27 13.51
CA CYS A 70 6.73 -7.52 12.12
C CYS A 70 6.08 -8.89 11.90
N HIS A 71 6.53 -9.91 12.65
CA HIS A 71 6.07 -11.29 12.53
C HIS A 71 5.23 -11.70 13.74
N THR A 72 4.03 -11.14 13.86
CA THR A 72 3.12 -11.46 14.96
C THR A 72 2.45 -12.81 14.76
N PHE A 73 2.85 -13.80 15.56
CA PHE A 73 2.17 -15.09 15.62
C PHE A 73 1.16 -15.11 16.76
N MET A 74 -0.10 -15.41 16.44
CA MET A 74 -1.14 -15.68 17.44
C MET A 74 -1.59 -17.14 17.33
N LYS A 75 -1.60 -17.86 18.47
CA LYS A 75 -2.26 -19.16 18.55
C LYS A 75 -3.74 -18.97 18.19
N ASN A 76 -4.26 -19.82 17.33
CA ASN A 76 -5.67 -19.85 16.99
C ASN A 76 -6.18 -21.29 17.03
N GLU A 77 -7.48 -21.46 17.26
CA GLU A 77 -8.16 -22.76 17.30
C GLU A 77 -8.97 -23.01 16.02
N MET A 78 -8.71 -22.24 14.95
CA MET A 78 -9.49 -22.31 13.72
C MET A 78 -9.12 -23.56 12.92
N VAL A 79 -10.12 -24.41 12.73
CA VAL A 79 -9.98 -25.67 12.00
C VAL A 79 -10.30 -25.51 10.50
N GLU A 80 -11.06 -24.47 10.14
CA GLU A 80 -11.47 -24.22 8.76
C GLU A 80 -10.31 -23.59 7.97
N SER A 81 -9.79 -24.35 7.00
CA SER A 81 -8.54 -24.03 6.30
C SER A 81 -8.59 -22.77 5.43
N THR A 82 -9.74 -22.41 4.87
CA THR A 82 -9.86 -21.26 3.96
C THR A 82 -9.88 -19.93 4.71
N LEU A 83 -10.60 -19.87 5.83
CA LEU A 83 -10.63 -18.75 6.76
C LEU A 83 -9.30 -18.60 7.48
N LEU A 84 -8.67 -19.70 7.89
CA LEU A 84 -7.33 -19.69 8.47
C LEU A 84 -6.31 -19.04 7.51
N LYS A 85 -6.33 -19.39 6.23
CA LYS A 85 -5.45 -18.76 5.22
C LYS A 85 -5.67 -17.24 5.11
N LYS A 86 -6.93 -16.79 5.13
CA LYS A 86 -7.27 -15.35 5.06
C LYS A 86 -6.76 -14.61 6.30
N ILE A 87 -7.03 -15.12 7.49
CA ILE A 87 -6.65 -14.48 8.75
C ILE A 87 -5.14 -14.51 8.95
N THR A 88 -4.48 -15.62 8.63
CA THR A 88 -3.02 -15.74 8.71
C THR A 88 -2.33 -14.70 7.83
N ARG A 89 -2.89 -14.39 6.65
CA ARG A 89 -2.39 -13.31 5.80
C ARG A 89 -2.55 -11.94 6.47
N ILE A 90 -3.72 -11.64 7.03
CA ILE A 90 -3.97 -10.35 7.71
C ILE A 90 -3.06 -10.19 8.94
N ALA A 91 -2.92 -11.25 9.74
CA ALA A 91 -2.12 -11.23 10.96
C ALA A 91 -0.61 -11.17 10.70
N ASN A 92 -0.11 -11.81 9.64
CA ASN A 92 1.32 -11.82 9.30
C ASN A 92 1.73 -10.74 8.29
N GLU A 93 0.77 -10.00 7.72
CA GLU A 93 1.00 -8.88 6.81
C GLU A 93 0.05 -7.71 7.12
N PRO A 94 0.02 -7.18 8.36
CA PRO A 94 -0.90 -6.10 8.71
C PRO A 94 -0.55 -4.76 8.03
N GLY A 95 0.51 -4.74 7.20
CA GLY A 95 0.81 -3.69 6.22
C GLY A 95 0.91 -2.33 6.90
N LYS A 96 -0.06 -1.45 6.59
CA LYS A 96 -0.16 -0.09 7.12
C LYS A 96 0.10 -0.03 8.63
N ALA A 97 -0.47 -0.93 9.43
CA ALA A 97 -0.38 -0.84 10.90
C ALA A 97 1.07 -0.91 11.42
N ILE A 98 1.93 -1.71 10.79
CA ILE A 98 3.33 -1.85 11.21
C ILE A 98 4.22 -0.83 10.50
N CYS A 99 4.00 -0.65 9.19
CA CYS A 99 4.82 0.26 8.40
C CYS A 99 4.64 1.72 8.85
N HIS A 100 3.39 2.15 9.06
CA HIS A 100 3.08 3.54 9.35
C HIS A 100 3.42 3.94 10.79
N GLU A 101 3.54 3.00 11.72
CA GLU A 101 3.97 3.30 13.10
C GLU A 101 5.33 4.01 13.10
N CYS A 102 6.33 3.43 12.43
CA CYS A 102 7.66 4.00 12.37
C CYS A 102 7.81 5.11 11.32
N HIS A 103 7.16 4.95 10.15
CA HIS A 103 7.38 5.82 9.00
C HIS A 103 6.42 7.01 8.92
N VAL A 104 5.25 6.97 9.55
CA VAL A 104 4.21 8.01 9.40
C VAL A 104 3.83 8.64 10.74
N LEU A 105 3.60 7.83 11.77
CA LEU A 105 3.15 8.30 13.08
C LEU A 105 4.30 8.86 13.90
N ASN A 106 5.36 8.06 14.10
CA ASN A 106 6.52 8.47 14.91
C ASN A 106 7.62 9.14 14.08
N ILE A 107 7.54 9.11 12.75
CA ILE A 107 8.51 9.68 11.79
C ILE A 107 9.97 9.37 12.20
N SER A 108 10.20 8.11 12.60
CA SER A 108 11.52 7.62 13.07
C SER A 108 12.32 6.93 11.97
N ALA A 109 11.83 7.02 10.73
CA ALA A 109 12.37 6.45 9.50
C ALA A 109 11.85 7.26 8.28
N PRO A 110 12.43 7.10 7.07
CA PRO A 110 12.01 7.86 5.89
C PRO A 110 10.51 7.72 5.57
N SER A 111 9.78 8.83 5.55
CA SER A 111 8.31 8.86 5.57
C SER A 111 7.65 9.12 4.21
N ARG A 112 8.44 9.34 3.15
CA ARG A 112 7.89 9.68 1.83
C ARG A 112 7.13 8.47 1.27
N CYS A 113 5.84 8.66 0.98
CA CYS A 113 4.92 7.58 0.58
C CYS A 113 5.45 6.79 -0.63
N ASN A 114 6.06 7.47 -1.59
CA ASN A 114 6.57 6.90 -2.83
C ASN A 114 7.83 6.02 -2.67
N LEU A 115 8.45 5.99 -1.48
CA LEU A 115 9.53 5.05 -1.19
C LEU A 115 9.01 3.62 -1.07
N CYS A 116 7.76 3.49 -0.61
CA CYS A 116 7.09 2.22 -0.41
C CYS A 116 6.05 1.98 -1.50
N HIS A 117 5.22 2.98 -1.82
CA HIS A 117 4.18 2.95 -2.86
C HIS A 117 4.74 3.40 -4.20
N GLN A 118 5.27 2.45 -4.98
CA GLN A 118 5.92 2.76 -6.26
C GLN A 118 4.94 3.29 -7.32
N ASN A 119 3.66 2.94 -7.20
CA ASN A 119 2.57 3.48 -7.97
C ASN A 119 1.68 4.33 -7.05
N ILE A 120 2.02 5.61 -6.89
CA ILE A 120 1.31 6.50 -5.96
C ILE A 120 -0.19 6.64 -6.26
N ASP A 121 -0.60 6.44 -7.53
CA ASP A 121 -1.99 6.55 -7.96
C ASP A 121 -2.90 5.50 -7.31
N THR A 122 -2.34 4.41 -6.76
CA THR A 122 -3.11 3.39 -6.03
C THR A 122 -3.62 3.88 -4.67
N ILE A 123 -2.98 4.90 -4.09
CA ILE A 123 -3.31 5.44 -2.77
C ILE A 123 -3.80 6.88 -2.81
N THR A 124 -3.67 7.54 -3.97
CA THR A 124 -4.17 8.89 -4.20
C THR A 124 -5.71 8.88 -4.31
N PRO A 125 -6.42 9.76 -3.59
CA PRO A 125 -7.88 9.86 -3.70
C PRO A 125 -8.34 10.26 -5.09
N GLU A 126 -9.52 9.81 -5.50
CA GLU A 126 -10.10 10.15 -6.81
C GLU A 126 -10.17 11.66 -7.05
N SER A 127 -10.43 12.46 -6.01
CA SER A 127 -10.50 13.93 -6.10
C SER A 127 -9.22 14.60 -6.62
N HIS A 128 -8.06 13.92 -6.57
CA HIS A 128 -6.78 14.45 -7.02
C HIS A 128 -6.64 14.42 -8.55
N HIS A 129 -7.49 15.20 -9.22
CA HIS A 129 -7.40 15.47 -10.65
C HIS A 129 -6.49 16.68 -10.95
N TYR A 130 -6.16 16.89 -12.23
CA TYR A 130 -5.20 17.93 -12.68
C TYR A 130 -5.53 19.36 -12.21
N ASN A 131 -6.81 19.66 -11.95
CA ASN A 131 -7.27 20.99 -11.53
C ASN A 131 -7.51 21.09 -10.01
N TYR A 132 -7.25 20.03 -9.22
CA TYR A 132 -7.54 19.99 -7.80
C TYR A 132 -6.88 21.14 -7.03
N LYS A 133 -5.66 21.51 -7.42
CA LYS A 133 -4.92 22.67 -6.88
C LYS A 133 -5.75 23.97 -6.88
N TYR A 134 -6.67 24.16 -7.82
CA TYR A 134 -7.48 25.37 -7.91
C TYR A 134 -8.81 25.27 -7.15
N ASN A 135 -9.24 24.06 -6.79
CA ASN A 135 -10.58 23.79 -6.25
C ASN A 135 -10.58 23.21 -4.82
N HIS A 136 -9.41 22.84 -4.27
CA HIS A 136 -9.26 22.21 -2.95
C HIS A 136 -9.73 23.07 -1.75
N ALA A 137 -10.03 24.36 -1.96
CA ALA A 137 -10.38 25.28 -0.89
C ALA A 137 -11.67 24.88 -0.15
N GLU A 138 -12.66 24.33 -0.86
CA GLU A 138 -13.90 23.87 -0.22
C GLU A 138 -13.65 22.60 0.59
N ASP A 139 -12.98 21.60 0.00
CA ASP A 139 -12.62 20.36 0.69
C ASP A 139 -11.78 20.63 1.94
N SER A 140 -10.81 21.54 1.87
CA SER A 140 -9.98 21.93 3.01
C SER A 140 -10.77 22.64 4.12
N ARG A 141 -11.90 23.31 3.79
CA ARG A 141 -12.78 23.93 4.80
C ARG A 141 -13.65 22.90 5.48
N VAL A 142 -14.15 21.92 4.72
CA VAL A 142 -14.95 20.82 5.24
C VAL A 142 -14.11 19.94 6.15
N ASP A 143 -12.97 19.44 5.65
CA ASP A 143 -12.09 18.58 6.41
C ASP A 143 -10.64 18.59 5.88
N GLU A 144 -9.84 19.52 6.39
CA GLU A 144 -8.39 19.55 6.15
C GLU A 144 -7.67 18.32 6.71
N SER A 145 -8.22 17.65 7.73
CA SER A 145 -7.54 16.53 8.39
C SER A 145 -7.38 15.34 7.46
N GLU A 146 -8.28 15.17 6.50
CA GLU A 146 -8.16 14.17 5.44
C GLU A 146 -6.94 14.41 4.55
N CYS A 147 -6.60 15.67 4.25
CA CYS A 147 -5.40 16.01 3.49
C CYS A 147 -4.13 15.60 4.26
N ARG A 148 -4.10 15.84 5.58
CA ARG A 148 -2.95 15.56 6.46
C ARG A 148 -2.66 14.07 6.64
N ARG A 149 -3.57 13.18 6.25
CA ARG A 149 -3.34 11.73 6.24
C ARG A 149 -2.22 11.31 5.27
N CYS A 150 -2.01 12.10 4.21
CA CYS A 150 -0.97 11.90 3.21
C CYS A 150 0.02 13.08 3.14
N HIS A 151 -0.48 14.31 3.28
CA HIS A 151 0.32 15.53 3.30
C HIS A 151 0.73 15.90 4.73
N ILE A 152 1.70 15.18 5.27
CA ILE A 152 2.10 15.26 6.68
C ILE A 152 2.88 16.54 7.00
N ASP A 153 3.64 17.07 6.03
CA ASP A 153 4.42 18.29 6.19
C ASP A 153 3.54 19.53 5.95
N ILE A 154 3.62 20.51 6.86
CA ILE A 154 2.95 21.81 6.72
C ILE A 154 3.43 22.60 5.50
N SER A 155 4.62 22.28 4.97
CA SER A 155 5.14 22.84 3.73
C SER A 155 4.18 22.63 2.55
N PHE A 156 3.43 21.53 2.54
CA PHE A 156 2.44 21.26 1.48
C PHE A 156 1.41 22.40 1.34
N CYS A 157 0.94 22.94 2.47
CA CYS A 157 0.05 24.09 2.49
C CYS A 157 0.84 25.37 2.22
N SER A 158 1.96 25.54 2.93
CA SER A 158 2.62 26.83 2.98
C SER A 158 3.38 27.21 1.69
N ASP A 159 3.85 26.22 0.94
CA ASP A 159 4.58 26.39 -0.32
C ASP A 159 3.77 27.15 -1.37
N CYS A 160 2.45 27.09 -1.34
CA CYS A 160 1.59 27.88 -2.24
C CYS A 160 0.91 29.05 -1.52
N HIS A 161 0.45 28.86 -0.28
CA HIS A 161 -0.33 29.88 0.41
C HIS A 161 0.50 31.10 0.86
N PHE A 162 1.82 30.97 1.01
CA PHE A 162 2.72 32.07 1.35
C PHE A 162 3.56 32.55 0.16
N ARG A 163 3.39 31.95 -1.02
CA ARG A 163 4.09 32.37 -2.23
C ARG A 163 3.65 33.76 -2.67
N ARG A 164 4.65 34.62 -2.90
CA ARG A 164 4.44 36.03 -3.26
C ARG A 164 4.05 36.22 -4.73
N ASP A 165 4.40 35.26 -5.59
CA ASP A 165 4.22 35.29 -7.04
C ASP A 165 2.86 34.77 -7.49
N THR A 166 2.21 33.92 -6.70
CA THR A 166 0.80 33.57 -6.90
C THR A 166 -0.04 34.69 -6.30
N GLY A 167 -0.62 35.57 -7.12
CA GLY A 167 -1.48 36.69 -6.70
C GLY A 167 -2.76 36.32 -5.92
N GLN A 168 -2.83 35.11 -5.38
CA GLN A 168 -3.91 34.56 -4.58
C GLN A 168 -3.45 34.44 -3.12
N ARG A 169 -3.20 35.57 -2.45
CA ARG A 169 -3.12 35.60 -0.97
C ARG A 169 -4.52 35.32 -0.41
N LYS A 170 -4.89 34.05 -0.34
CA LYS A 170 -6.24 33.61 0.07
C LYS A 170 -6.37 33.31 1.55
N VAL A 171 -5.26 33.19 2.30
CA VAL A 171 -5.31 32.83 3.72
C VAL A 171 -5.65 34.04 4.58
N HIS A 172 -4.92 35.14 4.42
CA HIS A 172 -5.18 36.41 5.11
C HIS A 172 -5.11 37.57 4.13
N THR A 173 -5.94 38.59 4.36
CA THR A 173 -5.83 39.87 3.66
C THR A 173 -4.66 40.69 4.24
N VAL A 174 -4.21 41.73 3.52
CA VAL A 174 -3.13 42.61 4.02
C VAL A 174 -3.52 43.34 5.32
N ALA A 175 -4.82 43.56 5.55
CA ALA A 175 -5.35 44.23 6.74
C ALA A 175 -5.86 43.26 7.82
N TYR A 176 -5.50 41.98 7.75
CA TYR A 176 -6.04 40.95 8.65
C TYR A 176 -5.80 41.21 10.14
N LEU A 177 -4.73 41.94 10.49
CA LEU A 177 -4.47 42.39 11.85
C LEU A 177 -5.67 43.15 12.46
N ASN A 178 -6.47 43.83 11.66
CA ASN A 178 -7.64 44.58 12.13
C ASN A 178 -8.88 43.71 12.36
N SER A 179 -8.90 42.47 11.88
CA SER A 179 -10.08 41.58 11.92
C SER A 179 -9.83 40.24 12.63
N HIS A 180 -8.57 39.83 12.82
CA HIS A 180 -8.21 38.52 13.37
C HIS A 180 -8.82 38.24 14.76
N GLY A 181 -9.12 39.29 15.54
CA GLY A 181 -9.76 39.16 16.84
C GLY A 181 -11.17 38.58 16.78
N LEU A 182 -11.90 38.74 15.68
CA LEU A 182 -13.19 38.07 15.49
C LEU A 182 -12.98 36.57 15.27
N ASP A 183 -12.11 36.20 14.33
CA ASP A 183 -11.82 34.80 14.01
C ASP A 183 -11.25 34.05 15.21
N ALA A 184 -10.34 34.67 15.96
CA ALA A 184 -9.76 34.10 17.18
C ALA A 184 -10.81 33.84 18.28
N ARG A 185 -11.89 34.63 18.34
CA ARG A 185 -13.01 34.41 19.27
C ARG A 185 -13.91 33.25 18.83
N PHE A 186 -14.06 33.02 17.53
CA PHE A 186 -14.86 31.92 16.99
C PHE A 186 -14.10 30.60 17.03
N ASP A 187 -12.85 30.58 16.55
CA ASP A 187 -12.02 29.38 16.47
C ASP A 187 -10.52 29.75 16.49
N SER A 188 -9.99 30.05 17.68
CA SER A 188 -8.54 30.26 17.86
C SER A 188 -7.70 29.01 17.60
N ALA A 189 -8.28 27.81 17.68
CA ALA A 189 -7.55 26.58 17.41
C ALA A 189 -7.18 26.46 15.92
N SER A 190 -8.00 27.03 15.02
CA SER A 190 -7.69 27.10 13.59
C SER A 190 -6.36 27.82 13.28
N CYS A 191 -5.97 28.82 14.09
CA CYS A 191 -4.71 29.53 13.91
C CYS A 191 -3.51 28.58 14.09
N GLY A 192 -3.68 27.59 14.97
CA GLY A 192 -2.73 26.51 15.28
C GLY A 192 -2.31 25.66 14.08
N ARG A 193 -3.06 25.72 12.97
CA ARG A 193 -2.76 25.00 11.72
C ARG A 193 -1.46 25.49 11.09
N CYS A 194 -1.21 26.80 11.14
CA CYS A 194 -0.03 27.43 10.53
C CYS A 194 0.83 28.19 11.53
N HIS A 195 0.24 28.68 12.62
CA HIS A 195 0.91 29.46 13.65
C HIS A 195 1.05 28.64 14.93
N ASN A 196 2.16 28.80 15.63
CA ASN A 196 2.32 28.23 16.96
C ASN A 196 1.76 29.17 18.04
N ALA A 197 1.70 28.70 19.28
CA ALA A 197 1.19 29.51 20.40
C ALA A 197 2.04 30.77 20.68
N SER A 198 3.34 30.76 20.36
CA SER A 198 4.18 31.94 20.60
C SER A 198 3.78 33.11 19.73
N TYR A 199 3.29 32.86 18.51
CA TYR A 199 2.82 33.89 17.58
C TYR A 199 1.78 34.83 18.20
N CYS A 200 0.81 34.28 18.93
CA CYS A 200 -0.20 35.09 19.64
C CYS A 200 0.46 35.89 20.77
N SER A 201 1.27 35.21 21.58
CA SER A 201 1.90 35.82 22.74
C SER A 201 2.90 36.93 22.37
N ASP A 202 3.54 36.89 21.21
CA ASP A 202 4.54 37.88 20.82
C ASP A 202 3.95 39.30 20.75
N CYS A 203 2.68 39.45 20.36
CA CYS A 203 1.96 40.73 20.40
C CYS A 203 1.10 40.90 21.66
N HIS A 204 0.46 39.83 22.15
CA HIS A 204 -0.46 39.89 23.29
C HIS A 204 0.23 39.88 24.66
N ARG A 205 1.55 39.63 24.76
CA ARG A 205 2.33 39.78 26.00
C ARG A 205 2.33 41.23 26.52
N SER A 206 2.18 42.20 25.64
CA SER A 206 2.27 43.64 25.92
C SER A 206 0.92 44.34 26.08
N LEU A 207 -0.19 43.61 26.01
CA LEU A 207 -1.53 44.16 26.20
C LEU A 207 -2.13 43.55 27.49
N PRO A 208 -2.55 44.36 28.47
CA PRO A 208 -3.26 43.88 29.65
C PRO A 208 -4.60 43.23 29.30
#